data_AF-A0A151EEP8-F1
#
_entry.id   AF-A0A151EEP8-F1
#
_cell.length_a   1.000
_cell.length_b   1.000
_cell.length_c   1.000
_cell.angle_alpha   90.00
_cell.angle_beta   90.00
_cell.angle_gamma   90.00
#
_symmetry.space_group_name_H-M   'P 1'
#
loop_
_entity.id
_entity.type
_entity.pdbx_description
1 polymer ?
#
loop_
_entity_poly.entity_id
_entity_poly.type
_entity_poly.pdbx_seq_one_letter_code
_entity_poly.pdbx_strand_id
1 'polypeptide(L)'
;MPSTFDTSSLEAKILLLLVEVYPITVDEIADYLKEPKNRVENSLKVLAVKGLIATEPLPDKTFVSLASGDFQFTGRETEQLKKVQEKLKKRQGPIEEYDGMMYG
;
A
#
# COMPACT_ATOMS: atom_id res chain seq x y z
N MET A 1 -7.89 13.18 -7.62
CA MET A 1 -8.72 12.89 -6.42
C MET A 1 -8.15 11.63 -5.78
N PRO A 2 -7.86 11.61 -4.46
CA PRO A 2 -7.31 10.43 -3.81
C PRO A 2 -8.29 9.26 -3.89
N SER A 3 -7.78 8.04 -4.06
CA SER A 3 -8.62 6.85 -4.07
C SER A 3 -9.10 6.53 -2.66
N THR A 4 -10.41 6.49 -2.45
CA THR A 4 -11.02 6.11 -1.16
C THR A 4 -11.28 4.60 -1.11
N PHE A 5 -10.85 3.94 -0.03
CA PHE A 5 -11.04 2.50 0.19
C PHE A 5 -11.80 2.24 1.48
N ASP A 6 -12.76 1.31 1.44
CA ASP A 6 -13.41 0.85 2.66
C ASP A 6 -12.42 0.03 3.50
N THR A 7 -12.33 0.31 4.80
CA THR A 7 -11.38 -0.36 5.69
C THR A 7 -11.61 -1.87 5.83
N SER A 8 -12.84 -2.33 5.56
CA SER A 8 -13.19 -3.75 5.53
C SER A 8 -12.77 -4.44 4.22
N SER A 9 -12.46 -3.67 3.17
CA SER A 9 -12.11 -4.18 1.85
C SER A 9 -10.77 -4.90 1.81
N LEU A 10 -10.63 -5.82 0.85
CA LEU A 10 -9.39 -6.57 0.64
C LEU A 10 -8.26 -5.62 0.18
N GLU A 11 -8.58 -4.67 -0.67
CA GLU A 11 -7.68 -3.63 -1.16
C GLU A 11 -7.10 -2.81 0.00
N ALA A 12 -7.94 -2.40 0.94
CA ALA A 12 -7.47 -1.67 2.11
C ALA A 12 -6.53 -2.51 2.97
N LYS A 13 -6.86 -3.78 3.23
CA LYS A 13 -6.01 -4.70 3.99
C LYS A 13 -4.66 -4.93 3.32
N ILE A 14 -4.64 -5.08 2.00
CA ILE A 14 -3.40 -5.23 1.22
C ILE A 14 -2.54 -3.97 1.33
N LEU A 15 -3.13 -2.78 1.15
CA LEU A 15 -2.40 -1.51 1.30
C LEU A 15 -1.83 -1.35 2.71
N LEU A 16 -2.58 -1.71 3.75
CA LEU A 16 -2.10 -1.70 5.13
C LEU A 16 -0.92 -2.67 5.33
N LEU A 17 -1.03 -3.88 4.81
CA LEU A 17 0.03 -4.89 4.88
C LEU A 17 1.31 -4.40 4.20
N LEU A 18 1.21 -3.79 3.01
CA LEU A 18 2.35 -3.23 2.29
C LEU A 18 3.01 -2.05 3.01
N VAL A 19 2.25 -1.30 3.81
CA VAL A 19 2.81 -0.22 4.64
C VAL A 19 3.64 -0.79 5.80
N GLU A 20 3.19 -1.91 6.40
CA GLU A 20 3.87 -2.54 7.53
C GLU A 20 5.03 -3.45 7.12
N VAL A 21 4.87 -4.19 6.03
CA VAL A 21 5.79 -5.21 5.55
C VAL A 21 6.11 -4.93 4.08
N TYR A 22 7.34 -4.47 3.84
CA TYR A 22 7.82 -4.13 2.51
C TYR A 22 9.28 -4.56 2.30
N PRO A 23 9.64 -5.19 1.15
CA PRO A 23 8.78 -5.77 0.09
C PRO A 23 8.19 -7.14 0.46
N ILE A 24 7.02 -7.48 -0.11
CA ILE A 24 6.29 -8.74 0.15
C ILE A 24 5.79 -9.36 -1.17
N THR A 25 5.66 -10.68 -1.21
CA THR A 25 5.20 -11.43 -2.39
C THR A 25 3.70 -11.68 -2.39
N VAL A 26 3.12 -11.93 -3.57
CA VAL A 26 1.68 -12.26 -3.71
C VAL A 26 1.27 -13.46 -2.86
N ASP A 27 2.12 -14.49 -2.80
CA ASP A 27 1.87 -15.69 -2.00
C ASP A 27 1.84 -15.37 -0.50
N GLU A 28 2.79 -14.57 -0.02
CA GLU A 28 2.82 -14.13 1.38
C GLU A 28 1.59 -13.27 1.72
N ILE A 29 1.16 -12.37 0.82
CA ILE A 29 -0.06 -11.57 1.01
C ILE A 29 -1.28 -12.50 1.16
N ALA A 30 -1.39 -13.52 0.30
CA ALA A 30 -2.49 -14.48 0.34
C ALA A 30 -2.50 -15.28 1.65
N ASP A 31 -1.33 -15.73 2.12
CA ASP A 31 -1.19 -16.45 3.38
C ASP A 31 -1.51 -15.58 4.60
N TYR A 32 -1.00 -14.34 4.63
CA TYR A 32 -1.24 -13.40 5.73
C TYR A 32 -2.72 -13.01 5.84
N LEU A 33 -3.35 -12.71 4.72
CA LEU A 33 -4.76 -12.31 4.68
C LEU A 33 -5.72 -13.50 4.72
N LYS A 34 -5.20 -14.73 4.60
CA LYS A 34 -5.97 -15.99 4.48
C LYS A 34 -7.01 -15.91 3.36
N GLU A 35 -6.62 -15.31 2.24
CA GLU A 35 -7.49 -15.09 1.09
C GLU A 35 -6.98 -15.88 -0.12
N PRO A 36 -7.86 -16.34 -1.03
CA PRO A 36 -7.44 -17.05 -2.22
C PRO A 36 -6.53 -16.18 -3.09
N LYS A 37 -5.42 -16.75 -3.57
CA LYS A 37 -4.44 -16.05 -4.43
C LYS A 37 -5.09 -15.29 -5.59
N ASN A 38 -6.08 -15.89 -6.25
CA ASN A 38 -6.82 -15.23 -7.34
C ASN A 38 -7.54 -13.94 -6.90
N ARG A 39 -8.08 -13.88 -5.67
CA ARG A 39 -8.71 -12.66 -5.15
C ARG A 39 -7.67 -11.60 -4.85
N VAL A 40 -6.55 -11.99 -4.25
CA VAL A 40 -5.41 -11.12 -3.98
C VAL A 40 -4.86 -10.53 -5.28
N GLU A 41 -4.61 -11.35 -6.29
CA GLU A 41 -4.14 -10.91 -7.61
C GLU A 41 -5.11 -9.94 -8.29
N ASN A 42 -6.42 -10.19 -8.20
CA ASN A 42 -7.41 -9.27 -8.76
C ASN A 42 -7.41 -7.92 -8.03
N SER A 43 -7.35 -7.91 -6.70
CA SER A 43 -7.24 -6.66 -5.93
C SER A 43 -5.91 -5.94 -6.20
N LEU A 44 -4.80 -6.67 -6.34
CA LEU A 44 -3.50 -6.11 -6.73
C LEU A 44 -3.56 -5.46 -8.13
N LYS A 45 -4.20 -6.10 -9.12
CA LYS A 45 -4.41 -5.50 -10.44
C LYS A 45 -5.20 -4.20 -10.35
N VAL A 46 -6.27 -4.15 -9.56
CA VAL A 46 -7.06 -2.92 -9.35
C VAL A 46 -6.20 -1.82 -8.73
N LEU A 47 -5.39 -2.14 -7.72
CA LEU A 47 -4.49 -1.19 -7.07
C LEU A 47 -3.38 -0.72 -8.02
N ALA A 48 -2.86 -1.60 -8.86
CA ALA A 48 -1.83 -1.27 -9.86
C ALA A 48 -2.38 -0.36 -10.96
N VAL A 49 -3.59 -0.62 -11.47
CA VAL A 49 -4.28 0.26 -12.42
C VAL A 49 -4.53 1.65 -11.83
N LYS A 50 -4.78 1.72 -10.52
CA LYS A 50 -4.90 3.00 -9.79
C LYS A 50 -3.55 3.69 -9.52
N GLY A 51 -2.42 3.07 -9.88
CA GLY A 51 -1.08 3.59 -9.66
C GLY A 51 -0.63 3.61 -8.20
N LEU A 52 -1.29 2.86 -7.33
CA LEU A 52 -0.99 2.84 -5.89
C LEU A 52 0.11 1.85 -5.54
N ILE A 53 0.20 0.76 -6.30
CA ILE A 53 1.20 -0.28 -6.12
C ILE A 53 1.93 -0.54 -7.44
N ALA A 54 3.17 -1.00 -7.34
CA ALA A 54 3.91 -1.58 -8.44
C ALA A 54 4.06 -3.08 -8.18
N THR A 55 3.92 -3.86 -9.24
CA THR A 55 4.16 -5.31 -9.22
C THR A 55 5.39 -5.61 -10.05
N GLU A 56 6.38 -6.22 -9.42
CA GLU A 56 7.60 -6.66 -10.09
C GLU A 56 7.56 -8.18 -10.23
N PRO A 57 7.20 -8.70 -11.42
CA PRO A 57 7.25 -10.13 -11.67
C PRO A 57 8.72 -10.57 -11.83
N LEU A 58 9.18 -11.42 -10.92
CA LEU A 58 10.40 -12.20 -11.05
C LEU A 58 10.05 -13.61 -11.54
N PRO A 59 11.02 -14.37 -12.07
CA PRO A 59 10.78 -15.69 -12.68
C PRO A 59 9.97 -16.65 -11.79
N ASP A 60 10.19 -16.60 -10.47
CA ASP A 60 9.56 -17.50 -9.51
C ASP A 60 8.47 -16.84 -8.66
N LYS A 61 8.52 -15.51 -8.48
CA LYS A 61 7.68 -14.79 -7.51
C LYS A 61 7.32 -13.41 -8.02
N THR A 62 6.12 -12.94 -7.69
CA THR A 62 5.73 -11.55 -7.95
C THR A 62 5.85 -10.77 -6.66
N PHE A 63 6.71 -9.77 -6.65
CA PHE A 63 6.86 -8.84 -5.54
C PHE A 63 5.93 -7.66 -5.72
N VAL A 64 5.42 -7.15 -4.60
CA VAL A 64 4.50 -6.03 -4.56
C VAL A 64 5.11 -4.91 -3.74
N SER A 65 5.11 -3.71 -4.33
CA SER A 65 5.62 -2.49 -3.73
C SER A 65 4.60 -1.36 -3.76
N LEU A 66 4.70 -0.44 -2.80
CA LEU A 66 3.92 0.80 -2.82
C LEU A 66 4.55 1.75 -3.82
N ALA A 67 3.77 2.15 -4.83
CA ALA A 67 4.19 3.11 -5.84
C ALA A 67 3.77 4.54 -5.48
N SER A 68 2.60 4.70 -4.82
CA SER A 68 2.10 6.00 -4.37
C SER A 68 1.34 5.92 -3.05
N GLY A 69 1.46 6.97 -2.24
CA GLY A 69 0.73 7.16 -0.99
C GLY A 69 -0.64 7.85 -1.13
N ASP A 70 -1.11 8.09 -2.36
CA ASP A 70 -2.33 8.87 -2.66
C ASP A 70 -3.65 8.10 -2.45
N PHE A 71 -3.82 7.53 -1.26
CA PHE A 71 -5.04 6.80 -0.87
C PHE A 71 -5.55 7.23 0.50
N GLN A 72 -6.87 7.13 0.67
CA GLN A 72 -7.55 7.40 1.92
C GLN A 72 -8.45 6.23 2.30
N PHE A 73 -8.63 6.00 3.59
CA PHE A 73 -9.48 4.94 4.10
C PHE A 73 -10.80 5.52 4.64
N THR A 74 -11.92 4.92 4.29
CA THR A 74 -13.28 5.30 4.73
C THR A 74 -13.90 4.14 5.52
N GLY A 75 -14.29 4.34 6.78
CA GLY A 75 -14.90 3.28 7.60
C GLY A 75 -14.71 3.47 9.10
N ARG A 76 -15.22 2.54 9.93
CA ARG A 76 -14.90 2.53 11.37
C ARG A 76 -13.40 2.23 11.53
N GLU A 77 -12.71 3.11 12.24
CA GLU A 77 -11.34 2.89 12.71
C GLU A 77 -11.30 1.67 13.64
N THR A 78 -10.99 0.50 13.10
CA THR A 78 -10.35 -0.55 13.89
C THR A 78 -8.98 -0.03 14.36
N GLU A 79 -8.57 -0.35 15.58
CA GLU A 79 -7.31 0.12 16.18
C GLU A 79 -6.06 -0.15 15.31
N GLN A 80 -6.15 -1.11 14.40
CA GLN A 80 -5.14 -1.43 13.38
C GLN A 80 -4.94 -0.26 12.40
N LEU A 81 -6.01 0.40 11.96
CA LEU A 81 -5.93 1.57 11.10
C LEU A 81 -5.28 2.76 11.78
N LYS A 82 -5.57 2.99 13.07
CA LYS A 82 -4.93 4.06 13.85
C LYS A 82 -3.42 3.89 13.89
N LYS A 83 -2.96 2.67 14.20
CA LYS A 83 -1.53 2.34 14.26
C LYS A 83 -0.83 2.51 12.91
N VAL A 84 -1.50 2.11 11.82
CA VAL A 84 -0.94 2.26 10.47
C VAL A 84 -0.97 3.72 10.00
N GLN A 85 -2.04 4.47 10.28
CA GLN A 85 -2.15 5.90 9.93
C GLN A 85 -1.17 6.78 10.72
N GLU A 86 -0.99 6.54 12.01
CA GLU A 86 0.01 7.27 12.81
C GLU A 86 1.44 7.05 12.29
N LYS A 87 1.73 5.84 11.80
CA LYS A 87 3.02 5.52 11.16
C LYS A 87 3.15 6.09 9.74
N LEU A 88 2.05 6.15 8.97
CA LEU A 88 1.99 6.84 7.67
C LEU A 88 2.30 8.34 7.81
N LYS A 89 1.69 9.01 8.80
CA LYS A 89 1.99 10.43 9.11
C LYS A 89 3.43 10.65 9.55
N LYS A 90 4.07 9.66 10.19
CA LYS A 90 5.50 9.70 10.53
C LYS A 90 6.43 9.46 9.33
N ARG A 91 5.97 8.74 8.29
CA ARG A 91 6.72 8.53 7.04
C ARG A 91 6.54 9.67 6.03
N GLN A 92 5.39 10.37 6.06
CA GLN A 92 5.27 11.71 5.50
C GLN A 92 6.00 12.72 6.41
N GLY A 93 7.31 12.55 6.58
CA GLY A 93 8.21 13.66 6.90
C GLY A 93 8.11 14.70 5.77
N PRO A 94 8.43 15.98 6.05
CA PRO A 94 7.99 17.11 5.24
C PRO A 94 8.27 16.84 3.77
N ILE A 95 7.33 17.23 2.90
CA ILE A 95 7.68 17.57 1.52
C ILE A 95 8.89 18.49 1.69
N GLU A 96 10.09 18.02 1.36
CA GLU A 96 11.19 18.93 1.15
C GLU A 96 10.69 19.83 0.03
N GLU A 97 10.17 21.01 0.41
CA GLU A 97 10.26 22.16 -0.45
C GLU A 97 11.72 22.18 -0.87
N TYR A 98 11.95 21.75 -2.10
CA TYR A 98 13.24 21.85 -2.76
C TYR A 98 13.50 23.34 -2.94
N ASP A 99 13.93 24.00 -1.88
CA ASP A 99 14.50 25.33 -1.94
C ASP A 99 15.95 25.14 -2.40
N GLY A 100 16.10 25.24 -3.73
CA GLY A 100 17.37 25.06 -4.39
C GLY A 100 18.42 26.02 -3.85
N MET A 101 19.45 25.46 -3.22
CA MET A 101 20.75 26.12 -3.14
C MET A 101 21.78 25.22 -3.82
N MET A 102 21.94 25.45 -5.13
CA MET A 102 23.13 25.05 -5.87
C MET A 102 24.35 25.80 -5.33
N TYR A 103 25.48 25.10 -5.30
CA TYR A 103 26.83 25.55 -4.88
C TYR A 103 27.11 27.06 -4.93
N GLY A 104 27.70 27.56 -3.83
CA GLY A 104 28.55 28.75 -3.77
C GLY A 104 29.80 28.45 -2.96
#